data_AF-A0AAD7X5D6-F1
#
_entry.id   AF-A0AAD7X5D6-F1
#
_cell.length_a   1.000
_cell.length_b   1.000
_cell.length_c   1.000
_cell.angle_alpha   90.00
_cell.angle_beta   90.00
_cell.angle_gamma   90.00
#
_symmetry.space_group_name_H-M   'P 1'
#
loop_
_entity.id
_entity.type
_entity.pdbx_description
1 polymer ?
#
loop_
_entity_poly.entity_id
_entity_poly.type
_entity_poly.pdbx_seq_one_letter_code
_entity_poly.pdbx_strand_id
1 'polypeptide(L)'
;MPGSLPVMLWNCNFSSEVMQTHANKGSASSPTQALIAKCNDTLSSLAPSAKHLHRAFRDVSRQVARIDDPRRDVLKSEWSASTKQYKGVIDESDVFAGKLAALIKVYLALQGNVQEGQECLVELNGYNYDFGASCTTLKGNVEVFYLKLVDPTGNRRENERALQAEMFSRAQSESPPQETRQPEAAISSVAYVSQFLWRMWDLLIERLPTLYATTTAQTALDVENRNTLAPAQTTALNSLAQAGTSDVHVRQRGGGNPEFTHSHTATPLTSDKPVHDIVATSIKEIMLSLGRQASQFDVFRGLTFHLKNEINSYLQALQSANAIPTAEKRAALANTHARIALSATHWRACASALTDGYSRIQK
;
A
#
# COMPACT_ATOMS: atom_id res chain seq x y z
N MET A 1 47.81 7.43 22.73
CA MET A 1 46.65 6.83 23.41
C MET A 1 45.51 6.75 22.40
N PRO A 2 45.34 5.65 21.64
CA PRO A 2 44.21 5.52 20.73
C PRO A 2 43.00 5.00 21.51
N GLY A 3 41.91 5.77 21.48
CA GLY A 3 40.64 5.45 22.13
C GLY A 3 39.93 4.31 21.42
N SER A 4 39.72 3.21 22.14
CA SER A 4 38.92 2.08 21.71
C SER A 4 37.44 2.46 21.76
N LEU A 5 36.74 2.36 20.62
CA LEU A 5 35.29 2.51 20.55
C LEU A 5 34.59 1.21 20.99
N PRO A 6 33.46 1.28 21.71
CA PRO A 6 32.78 0.10 22.22
C PRO A 6 32.07 -0.65 21.09
N VAL A 7 32.50 -1.89 20.86
CA VAL A 7 31.77 -2.88 20.06
C VAL A 7 30.50 -3.25 20.83
N MET A 8 29.35 -2.71 20.41
CA MET A 8 28.06 -3.22 20.86
C MET A 8 27.81 -4.57 20.19
N LEU A 9 28.18 -5.64 20.89
CA LEU A 9 27.78 -7.00 20.56
C LEU A 9 26.26 -7.12 20.76
N TRP A 10 25.51 -7.07 19.66
CA TRP A 10 24.12 -7.53 19.63
C TRP A 10 24.12 -9.04 19.85
N ASN A 11 23.92 -9.45 21.10
CA ASN A 11 23.82 -10.83 21.49
C ASN A 11 22.41 -11.36 21.14
N CYS A 12 22.21 -11.74 19.88
CA CYS A 12 21.05 -12.52 19.47
C CYS A 12 21.23 -13.95 19.96
N ASN A 13 20.90 -14.21 21.23
CA ASN A 13 20.72 -15.56 21.74
C ASN A 13 19.47 -16.17 21.09
N PHE A 14 19.64 -16.70 19.87
CA PHE A 14 18.65 -17.55 19.23
C PHE A 14 18.84 -18.95 19.85
N SER A 15 18.00 -19.27 20.83
CA SER A 15 18.06 -20.55 21.53
C SER A 15 17.93 -21.71 20.52
N SER A 16 18.93 -22.58 20.48
CA SER A 16 19.03 -23.77 19.63
C SER A 16 18.06 -24.90 20.03
N GLU A 17 17.09 -24.61 20.90
CA GLU A 17 16.32 -25.62 21.65
C GLU A 17 14.92 -25.88 21.08
N VAL A 18 14.69 -25.59 19.80
CA VAL A 18 13.41 -25.89 19.11
C VAL A 18 13.66 -26.60 17.78
N MET A 19 14.46 -27.68 17.77
CA MET A 19 14.63 -28.48 16.56
C MET A 19 14.28 -29.95 16.67
N GLN A 20 13.84 -30.45 17.83
CA GLN A 20 13.42 -31.84 17.95
C GLN A 20 12.25 -31.99 18.93
N THR A 21 11.02 -32.01 18.39
CA THR A 21 9.91 -32.92 18.73
C THR A 21 8.57 -32.32 18.24
N HIS A 22 7.65 -33.21 17.82
CA HIS A 22 6.29 -32.98 17.29
C HIS A 22 6.11 -33.03 15.76
N ALA A 23 6.25 -34.25 15.25
CA ALA A 23 5.54 -34.70 14.05
C ALA A 23 4.06 -34.98 14.39
N ASN A 24 3.20 -33.96 14.46
CA ASN A 24 1.78 -34.09 14.12
C ASN A 24 1.06 -32.75 13.88
N LYS A 25 1.11 -32.31 12.61
CA LYS A 25 -0.04 -31.97 11.76
C LYS A 25 -1.12 -31.01 12.29
N GLY A 26 -0.70 -29.80 12.62
CA GLY A 26 -1.37 -28.60 12.14
C GLY A 26 -0.28 -27.74 11.55
N SER A 27 -0.36 -27.38 10.26
CA SER A 27 0.60 -26.47 9.64
C SER A 27 0.42 -25.08 10.27
N ALA A 28 0.99 -24.87 11.45
CA ALA A 28 1.07 -23.58 12.09
C ALA A 28 1.93 -22.71 11.18
N SER A 29 1.27 -21.87 10.38
CA SER A 29 1.93 -20.86 9.56
C SER A 29 2.92 -20.09 10.43
N SER A 30 4.14 -19.87 9.94
CA SER A 30 5.12 -19.11 10.72
C SER A 30 4.55 -17.71 11.04
N PRO A 31 4.91 -17.10 12.18
CA PRO A 31 4.44 -15.75 12.53
C PRO A 31 4.66 -14.73 11.40
N THR A 32 5.78 -14.86 10.67
CA THR A 32 6.09 -14.04 9.49
C THR A 32 5.09 -14.24 8.36
N GLN A 33 4.72 -15.49 8.03
CA GLN A 33 3.74 -15.78 6.99
C GLN A 33 2.36 -15.20 7.34
N ALA A 34 1.93 -15.34 8.59
CA ALA A 34 0.67 -14.79 9.06
C ALA A 34 0.62 -13.25 8.94
N LEU A 35 1.74 -12.57 9.25
CA LEU A 35 1.85 -11.12 9.11
C LEU A 35 1.81 -10.67 7.64
N ILE A 36 2.54 -11.34 6.74
CA ILE A 36 2.52 -11.02 5.30
C ILE A 36 1.13 -11.27 4.71
N ALA A 37 0.47 -12.37 5.09
CA ALA A 37 -0.90 -12.66 4.67
C ALA A 37 -1.88 -11.55 5.10
N LYS A 38 -1.82 -11.12 6.37
CA LYS A 38 -2.62 -10.00 6.87
C LYS A 38 -2.33 -8.69 6.13
N CYS A 39 -1.07 -8.42 5.79
CA CYS A 39 -0.70 -7.26 4.99
C CYS A 39 -1.32 -7.33 3.59
N ASN A 40 -1.30 -8.50 2.96
CA ASN A 40 -1.88 -8.74 1.66
C ASN A 40 -3.40 -8.52 1.65
N ASP A 41 -4.11 -9.00 2.67
CA ASP A 41 -5.56 -8.78 2.82
C ASP A 41 -5.87 -7.29 2.99
N THR A 42 -5.08 -6.60 3.80
CA THR A 42 -5.22 -5.16 4.03
C THR A 42 -4.99 -4.37 2.74
N LEU A 43 -3.90 -4.66 2.00
CA LEU A 43 -3.61 -4.04 0.70
C LEU A 43 -4.72 -4.30 -0.32
N SER A 44 -5.24 -5.53 -0.36
CA SER A 44 -6.35 -5.89 -1.26
C SER A 44 -7.64 -5.13 -0.93
N SER A 45 -7.89 -4.83 0.34
CA SER A 45 -9.03 -4.02 0.79
C SER A 45 -8.83 -2.51 0.60
N LEU A 46 -7.58 -2.05 0.52
CA LEU A 46 -7.24 -0.63 0.45
C LEU A 46 -7.57 -0.02 -0.92
N ALA A 47 -7.33 -0.76 -2.01
CA ALA A 47 -7.67 -0.30 -3.36
C ALA A 47 -9.17 -0.01 -3.58
N PRO A 48 -10.13 -0.91 -3.27
CA PRO A 48 -11.54 -0.60 -3.39
C PRO A 48 -11.99 0.51 -2.44
N SER A 49 -11.42 0.58 -1.23
CA SER A 49 -11.66 1.66 -0.26
C SER A 49 -11.26 3.02 -0.83
N ALA A 50 -10.04 3.13 -1.38
CA ALA A 50 -9.55 4.34 -2.03
C ALA A 50 -10.42 4.76 -3.23
N LYS A 51 -10.83 3.80 -4.06
CA LYS A 51 -11.70 4.06 -5.21
C LYS A 51 -13.08 4.57 -4.79
N HIS A 52 -13.65 3.97 -3.74
CA HIS A 52 -14.92 4.41 -3.18
C HIS A 52 -14.81 5.84 -2.63
N LEU A 53 -13.77 6.12 -1.85
CA LEU A 53 -13.55 7.44 -1.28
C LEU A 53 -13.29 8.51 -2.35
N HIS A 54 -12.51 8.20 -3.39
CA HIS A 54 -12.30 9.10 -4.53
C HIS A 54 -13.62 9.47 -5.22
N ARG A 55 -14.52 8.50 -5.43
CA ARG A 55 -15.86 8.75 -5.98
C ARG A 55 -16.69 9.63 -5.05
N ALA A 56 -16.68 9.35 -3.75
CA ALA A 56 -17.39 10.16 -2.76
C ALA A 56 -16.90 11.61 -2.77
N PHE A 57 -15.58 11.85 -2.83
CA PHE A 57 -15.02 13.20 -2.98
C PHE A 57 -15.58 13.93 -4.19
N ARG A 58 -15.57 13.27 -5.35
CA ARG A 58 -16.08 13.82 -6.62
C ARG A 58 -17.58 14.11 -6.56
N ASP A 59 -18.35 13.22 -5.94
CA ASP A 59 -19.80 13.37 -5.85
C ASP A 59 -20.16 14.53 -4.91
N VAL A 60 -19.47 14.68 -3.78
CA VAL A 60 -19.59 15.88 -2.94
C VAL A 60 -19.17 17.14 -3.68
N SER A 61 -18.12 17.11 -4.53
CA SER A 61 -17.75 18.28 -5.35
C SER A 61 -18.91 18.73 -6.24
N ARG A 62 -19.65 17.78 -6.84
CA ARG A 62 -20.82 18.07 -7.67
C ARG A 62 -21.98 18.62 -6.84
N GLN A 63 -22.19 18.08 -5.65
CA GLN A 63 -23.25 18.56 -4.76
C GLN A 63 -22.94 19.97 -4.24
N VAL A 64 -21.71 20.25 -3.81
CA VAL A 64 -21.26 21.59 -3.37
C VAL A 64 -21.45 22.62 -4.49
N ALA A 65 -21.21 22.25 -5.75
CA ALA A 65 -21.42 23.13 -6.89
C ALA A 65 -22.91 23.49 -7.15
N ARG A 66 -23.85 22.71 -6.60
CA ARG A 66 -25.30 22.91 -6.73
C ARG A 66 -25.92 23.67 -5.56
N ILE A 67 -25.15 23.94 -4.51
CA ILE A 67 -25.63 24.69 -3.35
C ILE A 67 -25.91 26.13 -3.78
N ASP A 68 -27.12 26.62 -3.52
CA ASP A 68 -27.48 28.03 -3.72
C ASP A 68 -27.13 28.86 -2.47
N ASP A 69 -25.82 29.05 -2.24
CA ASP A 69 -25.27 29.82 -1.11
C ASP A 69 -24.32 30.88 -1.67
N PRO A 70 -24.35 32.14 -1.18
CA PRO A 70 -23.42 33.19 -1.62
C PRO A 70 -21.94 32.83 -1.38
N ARG A 71 -21.65 31.89 -0.49
CA ARG A 71 -20.30 31.37 -0.20
C ARG A 71 -19.91 30.19 -1.10
N ARG A 72 -20.75 29.80 -2.07
CA ARG A 72 -20.52 28.63 -2.94
C ARG A 72 -19.12 28.60 -3.52
N ASP A 73 -18.60 29.72 -4.01
CA ASP A 73 -17.29 29.75 -4.65
C ASP A 73 -16.15 29.50 -3.65
N VAL A 74 -16.29 30.01 -2.42
CA VAL A 74 -15.36 29.73 -1.31
C VAL A 74 -15.42 28.26 -0.94
N LEU A 75 -16.63 27.72 -0.72
CA LEU A 75 -16.82 26.30 -0.38
C LEU A 75 -16.28 25.37 -1.47
N LYS A 76 -16.51 25.71 -2.74
CA LYS A 76 -16.00 24.97 -3.89
C LYS A 76 -14.47 24.99 -3.94
N SER A 77 -13.85 26.14 -3.68
CA SER A 77 -12.40 26.28 -3.64
C SER A 77 -11.78 25.44 -2.51
N GLU A 78 -12.31 25.54 -1.29
CA GLU A 78 -11.86 24.76 -0.14
C GLU A 78 -12.01 23.25 -0.37
N TRP A 79 -13.17 22.80 -0.86
CA TRP A 79 -13.39 21.39 -1.17
C TRP A 79 -12.47 20.88 -2.28
N SER A 80 -12.21 21.71 -3.29
CA SER A 80 -11.25 21.40 -4.36
C SER A 80 -9.84 21.23 -3.81
N ALA A 81 -9.44 22.04 -2.82
CA ALA A 81 -8.15 21.90 -2.15
C ALA A 81 -8.05 20.57 -1.38
N SER A 82 -9.09 20.19 -0.62
CA SER A 82 -9.15 18.87 0.06
C SER A 82 -9.11 17.72 -0.94
N THR A 83 -9.83 17.83 -2.06
CA THR A 83 -9.82 16.82 -3.14
C THR A 83 -8.43 16.68 -3.77
N LYS A 84 -7.74 17.80 -4.01
CA LYS A 84 -6.36 17.81 -4.53
C LYS A 84 -5.39 17.18 -3.54
N GLN A 85 -5.54 17.48 -2.24
CA GLN A 85 -4.71 16.89 -1.18
C GLN A 85 -4.94 15.36 -1.10
N TYR A 86 -6.19 14.89 -1.15
CA TYR A 86 -6.49 13.46 -1.19
C TYR A 86 -5.86 12.78 -2.40
N LYS A 87 -5.97 13.39 -3.59
CA LYS A 87 -5.33 12.89 -4.80
C LYS A 87 -3.82 12.78 -4.61
N GLY A 88 -3.17 13.78 -4.01
CA GLY A 88 -1.75 13.73 -3.68
C GLY A 88 -1.38 12.53 -2.81
N VAL A 89 -2.17 12.24 -1.76
CA VAL A 89 -1.96 11.05 -0.91
C VAL A 89 -2.03 9.75 -1.72
N ILE A 90 -3.03 9.62 -2.61
CA ILE A 90 -3.17 8.44 -3.46
C ILE A 90 -1.99 8.30 -4.43
N ASP A 91 -1.62 9.37 -5.13
CA ASP A 91 -0.53 9.36 -6.10
C ASP A 91 0.82 9.04 -5.44
N GLU A 92 1.10 9.63 -4.28
CA GLU A 92 2.31 9.32 -3.49
C GLU A 92 2.31 7.86 -2.99
N SER A 93 1.15 7.36 -2.55
CA SER A 93 1.02 5.97 -2.10
C SER A 93 1.19 4.96 -3.23
N ASP A 94 0.76 5.28 -4.45
CA ASP A 94 0.97 4.44 -5.64
C ASP A 94 2.45 4.39 -6.02
N VAL A 95 3.13 5.54 -6.06
CA VAL A 95 4.59 5.60 -6.27
C VAL A 95 5.33 4.78 -5.21
N PHE A 96 4.92 4.90 -3.95
CA PHE A 96 5.49 4.12 -2.87
C PHE A 96 5.24 2.61 -3.00
N ALA A 97 4.01 2.22 -3.35
CA ALA A 97 3.65 0.83 -3.58
C ALA A 97 4.49 0.21 -4.71
N GLY A 98 4.69 0.94 -5.81
CA GLY A 98 5.55 0.53 -6.92
C GLY A 98 7.01 0.30 -6.49
N LYS A 99 7.57 1.23 -5.70
CA LYS A 99 8.92 1.09 -5.14
C LYS A 99 9.04 -0.11 -4.21
N LEU A 100 8.07 -0.29 -3.30
CA LEU A 100 8.07 -1.41 -2.36
C LEU A 100 7.94 -2.75 -3.08
N ALA A 101 7.12 -2.83 -4.13
CA ALA A 101 7.00 -4.02 -4.97
C ALA A 101 8.31 -4.35 -5.69
N ALA A 102 9.03 -3.34 -6.18
CA ALA A 102 10.35 -3.53 -6.79
C ALA A 102 11.37 -4.07 -5.77
N LEU A 103 11.39 -3.52 -4.55
CA LEU A 103 12.29 -3.99 -3.48
C LEU A 103 11.98 -5.43 -3.06
N ILE A 104 10.71 -5.82 -2.99
CA ILE A 104 10.32 -7.22 -2.75
C ILE A 104 10.88 -8.13 -3.86
N LYS A 105 10.80 -7.71 -5.13
CA LYS A 105 11.36 -8.49 -6.25
C LYS A 105 12.88 -8.62 -6.15
N VAL A 106 13.59 -7.55 -5.79
CA VAL A 106 15.04 -7.59 -5.53
C VAL A 106 15.36 -8.57 -4.40
N TYR A 107 14.66 -8.46 -3.27
CA TYR A 107 14.83 -9.37 -2.13
C TYR A 107 14.64 -10.84 -2.52
N LEU A 108 13.63 -11.14 -3.36
CA LEU A 108 13.42 -12.50 -3.86
C LEU A 108 14.54 -12.94 -4.83
N ALA A 109 15.11 -12.03 -5.62
CA ALA A 109 16.23 -12.31 -6.51
C ALA A 109 17.56 -12.57 -5.77
N LEU A 110 17.72 -12.05 -4.54
CA LEU A 110 18.91 -12.28 -3.70
C LEU A 110 19.16 -13.76 -3.39
N GLN A 111 18.15 -14.62 -3.56
CA GLN A 111 18.33 -16.07 -3.44
C GLN A 111 19.26 -16.65 -4.54
N GLY A 112 19.41 -15.94 -5.67
CA GLY A 112 20.27 -16.36 -6.79
C GLY A 112 21.51 -15.49 -7.01
N ASN A 113 21.56 -14.26 -6.48
CA ASN A 113 22.68 -13.34 -6.71
C ASN A 113 23.00 -12.47 -5.48
N VAL A 114 24.20 -12.62 -4.93
CA VAL A 114 24.59 -12.11 -3.59
C VAL A 114 24.99 -10.63 -3.61
N GLN A 115 25.48 -10.10 -4.74
CA GLN A 115 26.08 -8.76 -4.78
C GLN A 115 25.06 -7.60 -4.71
N GLU A 116 23.79 -7.82 -5.03
CA GLU A 116 22.77 -6.76 -5.18
C GLU A 116 22.10 -6.34 -3.84
N GLY A 117 22.33 -7.07 -2.75
CA GLY A 117 21.53 -6.89 -1.53
C GLY A 117 21.89 -5.67 -0.69
N GLN A 118 23.14 -5.19 -0.76
CA GLN A 118 23.62 -4.10 0.09
C GLN A 118 23.01 -2.75 -0.32
N GLU A 119 22.83 -2.51 -1.63
CA GLU A 119 22.24 -1.28 -2.17
C GLU A 119 20.76 -1.15 -1.78
N CYS A 120 20.03 -2.27 -1.80
CA CYS A 120 18.61 -2.35 -1.42
C CYS A 120 18.33 -1.85 0.02
N LEU A 121 19.26 -2.07 0.96
CA LEU A 121 19.10 -1.61 2.35
C LEU A 121 19.19 -0.09 2.51
N VAL A 122 20.09 0.56 1.76
CA VAL A 122 20.29 2.02 1.85
C VAL A 122 18.99 2.72 1.46
N GLU A 123 18.31 2.21 0.45
CA GLU A 123 17.04 2.77 -0.01
C GLU A 123 15.90 2.54 0.97
N LEU A 124 15.80 1.34 1.55
CA LEU A 124 14.80 1.03 2.59
C LEU A 124 14.85 1.97 3.79
N ASN A 125 16.03 2.51 4.11
CA ASN A 125 16.18 3.48 5.20
C ASN A 125 15.66 4.88 4.84
N GLY A 126 15.60 5.24 3.56
CA GLY A 126 15.04 6.52 3.10
C GLY A 126 13.51 6.55 3.06
N TYR A 127 12.87 5.39 3.16
CA TYR A 127 11.43 5.24 3.08
C TYR A 127 10.76 5.35 4.45
N ASN A 128 10.46 6.58 4.85
CA ASN A 128 9.61 6.86 6.01
C ASN A 128 8.43 7.75 5.60
N TYR A 129 7.50 7.18 4.82
CA TYR A 129 6.26 7.85 4.46
C TYR A 129 5.17 7.52 5.47
N ASP A 130 4.58 8.55 6.06
CA ASP A 130 3.46 8.44 6.99
C ASP A 130 2.15 8.88 6.31
N PHE A 131 1.62 8.01 5.46
CA PHE A 131 0.33 8.24 4.79
C PHE A 131 -0.83 8.33 5.80
N GLY A 132 -0.69 7.67 6.96
CA GLY A 132 -1.65 7.76 8.06
C GLY A 132 -1.76 9.19 8.62
N ALA A 133 -0.63 9.84 8.83
CA ALA A 133 -0.58 11.26 9.22
C ALA A 133 -1.21 12.14 8.15
N SER A 134 -0.87 11.96 6.86
CA SER A 134 -1.46 12.72 5.76
C SER A 134 -2.98 12.57 5.67
N CYS A 135 -3.52 11.36 5.84
CA CYS A 135 -4.98 11.13 5.91
C CYS A 135 -5.60 11.78 7.15
N THR A 136 -4.91 11.79 8.29
CA THR A 136 -5.38 12.42 9.53
C THR A 136 -5.43 13.94 9.39
N THR A 137 -4.40 14.55 8.81
CA THR A 137 -4.38 15.98 8.48
C THR A 137 -5.51 16.34 7.51
N LEU A 138 -5.68 15.56 6.44
CA LEU A 138 -6.77 15.76 5.48
C LEU A 138 -8.15 15.64 6.15
N LYS A 139 -8.34 14.66 7.04
CA LYS A 139 -9.58 14.50 7.81
C LYS A 139 -9.88 15.76 8.63
N GLY A 140 -8.87 16.32 9.30
CA GLY A 140 -9.01 17.58 10.04
C GLY A 140 -9.40 18.76 9.14
N ASN A 141 -8.82 18.86 7.95
CA ASN A 141 -9.20 19.89 6.97
C ASN A 141 -10.65 19.72 6.49
N VAL A 142 -11.09 18.49 6.24
CA VAL A 142 -12.48 18.17 5.87
C VAL A 142 -13.45 18.45 7.02
N GLU A 143 -13.02 18.25 8.28
CA GLU A 143 -13.82 18.58 9.47
C GLU A 143 -14.04 20.08 9.61
N VAL A 144 -12.99 20.89 9.40
CA VAL A 144 -13.12 22.36 9.38
C VAL A 144 -14.09 22.80 8.27
N PHE A 145 -13.99 22.19 7.08
CA PHE A 145 -14.93 22.45 5.99
C PHE A 145 -16.38 22.08 6.37
N TYR A 146 -16.57 20.91 6.99
CA TYR A 146 -17.87 20.45 7.47
C TYR A 146 -18.50 21.44 8.47
N LEU A 147 -17.72 21.95 9.43
CA LEU A 147 -18.20 22.92 10.41
C LEU A 147 -18.64 24.24 9.75
N LYS A 148 -17.92 24.72 8.72
CA LYS A 148 -18.30 25.91 7.93
C LYS A 148 -19.60 25.72 7.14
N LEU A 149 -19.84 24.50 6.68
CA LEU A 149 -21.03 24.14 5.94
C LEU A 149 -22.27 24.09 6.85
N VAL A 150 -22.14 23.47 8.04
CA VAL A 150 -23.26 23.23 8.96
C VAL A 150 -23.58 24.43 9.87
N ASP A 151 -22.57 25.21 10.28
CA ASP A 151 -22.77 26.46 11.01
C ASP A 151 -22.22 27.66 10.23
N PRO A 152 -23.05 28.23 9.32
CA PRO A 152 -22.70 29.46 8.61
C PRO A 152 -22.51 30.66 9.54
N THR A 153 -23.21 30.66 10.68
CA THR A 153 -23.40 31.84 11.52
C THR A 153 -22.28 32.02 12.54
N GLY A 154 -21.78 30.92 13.12
CA GLY A 154 -20.64 30.93 14.04
C GLY A 154 -19.37 31.45 13.35
N ASN A 155 -19.10 30.95 12.15
CA ASN A 155 -17.92 31.34 11.38
C ASN A 155 -17.99 32.74 10.79
N ARG A 156 -19.19 33.33 10.63
CA ARG A 156 -19.33 34.68 10.08
C ARG A 156 -18.67 35.73 10.95
N ARG A 157 -18.89 35.68 12.27
CA ARG A 157 -18.28 36.65 13.21
C ARG A 157 -16.76 36.49 13.31
N GLU A 158 -16.27 35.26 13.23
CA GLU A 158 -14.84 34.98 13.33
C GLU A 158 -14.11 35.32 12.04
N ASN A 159 -14.69 35.01 10.87
CA ASN A 159 -14.17 35.46 9.58
C ASN A 159 -14.25 36.99 9.45
N GLU A 160 -15.33 37.65 9.91
CA GLU A 160 -15.43 39.12 9.92
C GLU A 160 -14.33 39.73 10.81
N ARG A 161 -14.03 39.13 11.98
CA ARG A 161 -12.91 39.55 12.84
C ARG A 161 -11.55 39.29 12.20
N ALA A 162 -11.36 38.14 11.55
CA ALA A 162 -10.11 37.80 10.87
C ALA A 162 -9.85 38.74 9.68
N LEU A 163 -10.88 39.04 8.87
CA LEU A 163 -10.77 40.03 7.79
C LEU A 163 -10.49 41.43 8.33
N GLN A 164 -11.15 41.84 9.42
CA GLN A 164 -10.85 43.11 10.07
C GLN A 164 -9.42 43.16 10.60
N ALA A 165 -8.93 42.08 11.21
CA ALA A 165 -7.55 41.98 11.69
C ALA A 165 -6.55 42.01 10.54
N GLU A 166 -6.81 41.30 9.43
CA GLU A 166 -5.96 41.30 8.25
C GLU A 166 -5.95 42.67 7.55
N MET A 167 -7.11 43.33 7.41
CA MET A 167 -7.18 44.71 6.91
C MET A 167 -6.40 45.68 7.81
N PHE A 168 -6.46 45.50 9.13
CA PHE A 168 -5.72 46.31 10.09
C PHE A 168 -4.20 46.06 10.03
N SER A 169 -3.78 44.80 9.95
CA SER A 169 -2.37 44.42 9.77
C SER A 169 -1.83 44.89 8.42
N ARG A 170 -2.62 44.81 7.34
CA ARG A 170 -2.22 45.28 6.01
C ARG A 170 -2.09 46.80 5.97
N ALA A 171 -2.97 47.54 6.66
CA ALA A 171 -2.85 48.99 6.83
C ALA A 171 -1.62 49.40 7.66
N GLN A 172 -1.11 48.52 8.54
CA GLN A 172 0.12 48.75 9.32
C GLN A 172 1.39 48.24 8.61
N SER A 173 1.25 47.37 7.61
CA SER A 173 2.35 46.67 6.94
C SER A 173 2.74 47.29 5.58
N GLU A 174 2.26 48.49 5.24
CA GLU A 174 2.80 49.25 4.09
C GLU A 174 4.22 49.76 4.40
N SER A 175 5.16 48.83 4.44
CA SER A 175 6.59 49.08 4.31
C SER A 175 7.02 48.70 2.88
N PRO A 176 8.03 49.37 2.29
CA PRO A 176 8.46 49.12 0.92
C PRO A 176 8.89 47.66 0.73
N PRO A 177 8.66 47.06 -0.45
CA PRO A 177 8.91 45.65 -0.69
C PRO A 177 10.41 45.36 -0.58
N GLN A 178 10.82 44.63 0.47
CA GLN A 178 12.11 43.97 0.51
C GLN A 178 12.02 42.65 -0.28
N GLU A 179 12.75 42.64 -1.39
CA GLU A 179 12.97 41.52 -2.29
C GLU A 179 13.59 40.34 -1.52
N THR A 180 12.74 39.46 -1.02
CA THR A 180 13.16 38.28 -0.28
C THR A 180 13.45 37.16 -1.27
N ARG A 181 14.73 36.97 -1.60
CA ARG A 181 15.22 35.84 -2.40
C ARG A 181 14.89 34.52 -1.68
N GLN A 182 13.99 33.75 -2.27
CA GLN A 182 13.62 32.41 -1.82
C GLN A 182 14.71 31.41 -2.27
N PRO A 183 15.24 30.54 -1.38
CA PRO A 183 16.18 29.51 -1.79
C PRO A 183 15.44 28.33 -2.46
N GLU A 184 15.66 28.18 -3.77
CA GLU A 184 15.33 26.98 -4.54
C GLU A 184 16.19 25.80 -4.06
N ALA A 185 15.64 24.97 -3.17
CA ALA A 185 16.25 23.70 -2.80
C ALA A 185 15.18 22.62 -2.55
N ALA A 186 14.47 22.22 -3.60
CA ALA A 186 13.54 21.08 -3.52
C ALA A 186 13.38 20.26 -4.83
N ILE A 187 14.32 20.32 -5.77
CA ILE A 187 14.22 19.58 -7.06
C ILE A 187 14.98 18.23 -7.05
N SER A 188 15.61 17.82 -5.94
CA SER A 188 16.53 16.67 -5.96
C SER A 188 15.85 15.27 -5.93
N SER A 189 14.60 15.12 -5.46
CA SER A 189 14.06 13.76 -5.24
C SER A 189 13.51 13.08 -6.50
N VAL A 190 12.99 13.84 -7.47
CA VAL A 190 12.36 13.26 -8.69
C VAL A 190 13.41 12.75 -9.67
N ALA A 191 14.50 13.50 -9.88
CA ALA A 191 15.59 13.11 -10.78
C ALA A 191 16.33 11.86 -10.27
N TYR A 192 16.53 11.75 -8.95
CA TYR A 192 17.16 10.58 -8.34
C TYR A 192 16.32 9.31 -8.51
N VAL A 193 15.00 9.42 -8.33
CA VAL A 193 14.08 8.27 -8.50
C VAL A 193 14.01 7.82 -9.95
N SER A 194 13.99 8.74 -10.93
CA SER A 194 13.99 8.37 -12.35
C SER A 194 15.29 7.68 -12.76
N GLN A 195 16.43 8.12 -12.23
CA GLN A 195 17.74 7.54 -12.56
C GLN A 195 17.92 6.17 -11.92
N PHE A 196 17.39 5.96 -10.72
CA PHE A 196 17.36 4.66 -10.05
C PHE A 196 16.46 3.67 -10.76
N LEU A 197 15.22 4.05 -11.10
CA LEU A 197 14.30 3.17 -11.83
C LEU A 197 14.86 2.76 -13.19
N TRP A 198 15.59 3.65 -13.87
CA TRP A 198 16.33 3.32 -15.09
C TRP A 198 17.43 2.30 -14.85
N ARG A 199 18.28 2.49 -13.82
CA ARG A 199 19.35 1.52 -13.49
C ARG A 199 18.80 0.15 -13.08
N MET A 200 17.73 0.13 -12.29
CA MET A 200 17.04 -1.11 -11.92
C MET A 200 16.41 -1.80 -13.13
N TRP A 201 15.85 -1.03 -14.06
CA TRP A 201 15.28 -1.54 -15.30
C TRP A 201 16.35 -2.10 -16.24
N ASP A 202 17.47 -1.41 -16.40
CA ASP A 202 18.62 -1.88 -17.19
C ASP A 202 19.20 -3.18 -16.61
N LEU A 203 19.37 -3.24 -15.27
CA LEU A 203 19.81 -4.47 -14.59
C LEU A 203 18.81 -5.61 -14.75
N LEU A 204 17.50 -5.32 -14.67
CA LEU A 204 16.44 -6.31 -14.91
C LEU A 204 16.45 -6.81 -16.34
N ILE A 205 16.58 -5.94 -17.34
CA ILE A 205 16.62 -6.33 -18.76
C ILE A 205 17.87 -7.16 -19.07
N GLU A 206 19.02 -6.75 -18.56
CA GLU A 206 20.29 -7.44 -18.82
C GLU A 206 20.32 -8.83 -18.18
N ARG A 207 19.63 -9.03 -17.05
CA ARG A 207 19.64 -10.29 -16.28
C ARG A 207 18.41 -11.18 -16.46
N LEU A 208 17.30 -10.66 -16.99
CA LEU A 208 16.08 -11.43 -17.31
C LEU A 208 16.36 -12.71 -18.13
N PRO A 209 17.20 -12.69 -19.18
CA PRO A 209 17.52 -13.90 -19.94
C PRO A 209 18.19 -15.00 -19.08
N THR A 210 19.03 -14.61 -18.12
CA THR A 210 19.71 -15.56 -17.21
C THR A 210 18.77 -16.17 -16.18
N LEU A 211 17.79 -15.40 -15.70
CA LEU A 211 16.75 -15.90 -14.78
C LEU A 211 15.75 -16.84 -15.49
N TYR A 212 15.42 -16.55 -16.75
CA TYR A 212 14.63 -17.48 -17.56
C TYR A 212 15.40 -18.78 -17.81
N ALA A 213 16.69 -18.72 -18.14
CA ALA A 213 17.52 -19.89 -18.40
C ALA A 213 17.68 -20.81 -17.18
N THR A 214 17.83 -20.25 -15.97
CA THR A 214 17.90 -21.06 -14.74
C THR A 214 16.56 -21.68 -14.38
N THR A 215 15.45 -21.00 -14.65
CA THR A 215 14.11 -21.55 -14.41
C THR A 215 13.81 -22.71 -15.36
N THR A 216 14.15 -22.60 -16.65
CA THR A 216 14.01 -23.71 -17.60
C THR A 216 14.90 -24.89 -17.24
N ALA A 217 16.14 -24.65 -16.81
CA ALA A 217 17.05 -25.69 -16.35
C ALA A 217 16.51 -26.42 -15.11
N GLN A 218 15.91 -25.69 -14.15
CA GLN A 218 15.32 -26.28 -12.95
C GLN A 218 14.08 -27.14 -13.30
N THR A 219 13.20 -26.67 -14.20
CA THR A 219 12.06 -27.47 -14.67
C THR A 219 12.49 -28.69 -15.49
N ALA A 220 13.60 -28.62 -16.23
CA ALA A 220 14.12 -29.77 -16.96
C ALA A 220 14.62 -30.85 -15.98
N LEU A 221 15.32 -30.46 -14.91
CA LEU A 221 15.74 -31.36 -13.83
C LEU A 221 14.55 -31.99 -13.08
N ASP A 222 13.49 -31.22 -12.82
CA ASP A 222 12.28 -31.74 -12.17
C ASP A 222 11.48 -32.69 -13.07
N VAL A 223 11.47 -32.48 -14.39
CA VAL A 223 10.87 -33.40 -15.36
C VAL A 223 11.68 -34.69 -15.48
N GLU A 224 13.01 -34.60 -15.46
CA GLU A 224 13.90 -35.76 -15.51
C GLU A 224 13.78 -36.64 -14.24
N ASN A 225 13.68 -36.02 -13.07
CA ASN A 225 13.39 -36.73 -11.81
C ASN A 225 11.97 -37.32 -11.75
N ARG A 226 10.99 -36.74 -12.45
CA ARG A 226 9.64 -37.32 -12.55
C ARG A 226 9.59 -38.56 -13.43
N ASN A 227 10.40 -38.58 -14.49
CA ASN A 227 10.44 -39.69 -15.44
C ASN A 227 11.18 -40.92 -14.88
N THR A 228 12.07 -40.75 -13.90
CA THR A 228 12.76 -41.86 -13.23
C THR A 228 11.92 -42.52 -12.11
N LEU A 229 10.89 -41.84 -11.57
CA LEU A 229 9.95 -42.40 -10.59
C LEU A 229 8.63 -42.95 -11.18
N ALA A 230 8.42 -42.81 -12.49
CA ALA A 230 7.12 -43.09 -13.13
C ALA A 230 6.70 -44.57 -13.27
N PRO A 231 7.55 -45.62 -13.27
CA PRO A 231 7.03 -46.97 -13.47
C PRO A 231 6.40 -47.62 -12.22
N ALA A 232 6.39 -46.96 -11.05
CA ALA A 232 5.90 -47.56 -9.80
C ALA A 232 4.49 -47.13 -9.36
N GLN A 233 3.87 -46.11 -9.97
CA GLN A 233 2.58 -45.55 -9.49
C GLN A 233 1.38 -45.74 -10.42
N THR A 234 1.56 -46.25 -11.63
CA THR A 234 0.49 -46.34 -12.63
C THR A 234 -0.51 -47.49 -12.38
N THR A 235 -0.24 -48.40 -11.44
CA THR A 235 -1.13 -49.54 -11.15
C THR A 235 -2.23 -49.19 -10.11
N ALA A 236 -2.11 -48.08 -9.38
CA ALA A 236 -3.01 -47.77 -8.26
C ALA A 236 -4.19 -46.81 -8.61
N LEU A 237 -4.18 -46.15 -9.78
CA LEU A 237 -5.16 -45.10 -10.11
C LEU A 237 -6.26 -45.51 -11.09
N ASN A 238 -6.19 -46.70 -11.69
CA ASN A 238 -7.23 -47.17 -12.61
C ASN A 238 -8.44 -47.82 -11.93
N SER A 239 -8.47 -47.93 -10.59
CA SER A 239 -9.58 -48.54 -9.84
C SER A 239 -10.58 -47.55 -9.22
N LEU A 240 -10.49 -46.25 -9.50
CA LEU A 240 -11.34 -45.23 -8.84
C LEU A 240 -12.18 -44.34 -9.79
N ALA A 241 -12.19 -44.61 -11.09
CA ALA A 241 -12.86 -43.76 -12.10
C ALA A 241 -14.21 -44.31 -12.63
N GLN A 242 -14.95 -45.06 -11.81
CA GLN A 242 -16.32 -45.51 -12.12
C GLN A 242 -17.27 -45.25 -10.95
N ALA A 243 -17.53 -43.98 -10.62
CA ALA A 243 -18.73 -43.60 -9.86
C ALA A 243 -18.96 -42.09 -10.00
N GLY A 244 -20.14 -41.70 -10.52
CA GLY A 244 -20.71 -40.39 -10.27
C GLY A 244 -20.78 -39.42 -11.46
N THR A 245 -21.53 -39.76 -12.49
CA THR A 245 -22.16 -38.75 -13.35
C THR A 245 -23.56 -38.45 -12.81
N SER A 246 -23.78 -37.22 -12.33
CA SER A 246 -25.12 -36.70 -12.04
C SER A 246 -25.18 -35.22 -12.40
N ASP A 247 -25.69 -35.00 -13.61
CA ASP A 247 -26.82 -34.12 -13.95
C ASP A 247 -26.99 -32.84 -13.10
N VAL A 248 -26.61 -31.70 -13.69
CA VAL A 248 -26.92 -30.37 -13.15
C VAL A 248 -27.84 -29.64 -14.12
N HIS A 249 -29.07 -29.50 -13.65
CA HIS A 249 -30.23 -28.87 -14.27
C HIS A 249 -30.05 -27.36 -14.46
N VAL A 250 -30.15 -26.90 -15.71
CA VAL A 250 -30.14 -25.47 -16.11
C VAL A 250 -31.51 -24.86 -15.79
N ARG A 251 -31.57 -23.97 -14.80
CA ARG A 251 -32.79 -23.23 -14.43
C ARG A 251 -32.85 -21.88 -15.16
N GLN A 252 -33.71 -21.81 -16.18
CA GLN A 252 -34.17 -20.60 -16.86
C GLN A 252 -34.76 -19.59 -15.86
N ARG A 253 -34.32 -18.33 -15.95
CA ARG A 253 -34.84 -17.20 -15.17
C ARG A 253 -35.69 -16.32 -16.09
N GLY A 254 -37.02 -16.45 -16.00
CA GLY A 254 -37.97 -15.44 -16.50
C GLY A 254 -37.78 -14.12 -15.74
N GLY A 255 -37.98 -12.93 -16.32
CA GLY A 255 -38.92 -12.60 -17.38
C GLY A 255 -40.23 -12.10 -16.77
N GLY A 256 -40.18 -11.04 -15.97
CA GLY A 256 -41.35 -10.42 -15.34
C GLY A 256 -41.08 -8.94 -15.06
N ASN A 257 -41.70 -8.08 -15.86
CA ASN A 257 -41.63 -6.63 -15.78
C ASN A 257 -42.90 -6.14 -15.06
N PRO A 258 -42.83 -5.54 -13.86
CA PRO A 258 -44.00 -4.90 -13.26
C PRO A 258 -44.09 -3.45 -13.75
N GLU A 259 -45.07 -3.20 -14.59
CA GLU A 259 -45.58 -1.88 -14.96
C GLU A 259 -46.19 -1.23 -13.71
N PHE A 260 -45.50 -0.23 -13.15
CA PHE A 260 -45.94 0.50 -11.96
C PHE A 260 -46.19 1.97 -12.34
N THR A 261 -47.42 2.27 -12.74
CA THR A 261 -47.90 3.64 -12.92
C THR A 261 -48.23 4.23 -11.56
N HIS A 262 -47.27 4.93 -10.96
CA HIS A 262 -47.51 5.82 -9.81
C HIS A 262 -47.62 7.26 -10.27
N SER A 263 -48.87 7.76 -10.26
CA SER A 263 -49.17 9.18 -10.32
C SER A 263 -48.64 9.86 -9.06
N HIS A 264 -47.44 10.46 -9.15
CA HIS A 264 -46.91 11.31 -8.11
C HIS A 264 -47.58 12.68 -8.18
N THR A 265 -48.48 12.93 -7.23
CA THR A 265 -48.95 14.27 -6.85
C THR A 265 -47.75 15.06 -6.35
N ALA A 266 -47.28 16.02 -7.16
CA ALA A 266 -46.14 16.87 -6.84
C ALA A 266 -46.49 17.83 -5.70
N THR A 267 -46.15 17.47 -4.46
CA THR A 267 -46.15 18.40 -3.33
C THR A 267 -44.99 19.39 -3.50
N PRO A 268 -45.21 20.71 -3.40
CA PRO A 268 -44.14 21.69 -3.52
C PRO A 268 -43.19 21.58 -2.31
N LEU A 269 -41.98 21.09 -2.53
CA LEU A 269 -40.90 21.02 -1.55
C LEU A 269 -40.33 22.43 -1.33
N THR A 270 -40.96 23.22 -0.45
CA THR A 270 -40.46 24.53 -0.01
C THR A 270 -39.53 24.42 1.20
N SER A 271 -38.46 23.63 1.07
CA SER A 271 -37.38 23.66 2.04
C SER A 271 -36.06 23.55 1.29
N ASP A 272 -35.23 24.59 1.35
CA ASP A 272 -33.84 24.60 0.84
C ASP A 272 -32.85 23.91 1.78
N LYS A 273 -33.33 23.35 2.90
CA LYS A 273 -32.52 22.55 3.83
C LYS A 273 -32.06 21.15 3.35
N PRO A 274 -32.70 20.45 2.38
CA PRO A 274 -32.35 19.06 2.11
C PRO A 274 -30.99 18.92 1.44
N VAL A 275 -30.53 19.90 0.65
CA VAL A 275 -29.24 19.79 -0.05
C VAL A 275 -28.07 19.90 0.92
N HIS A 276 -28.11 20.84 1.86
CA HIS A 276 -27.06 21.00 2.87
C HIS A 276 -26.94 19.77 3.77
N ASP A 277 -28.07 19.18 4.19
CA ASP A 277 -28.08 18.00 5.04
C ASP A 277 -27.51 16.75 4.32
N ILE A 278 -27.83 16.59 3.03
CA ILE A 278 -27.28 15.51 2.19
C ILE A 278 -25.76 15.65 2.04
N VAL A 279 -25.28 16.86 1.75
CA VAL A 279 -23.84 17.15 1.61
C VAL A 279 -23.12 16.92 2.94
N ALA A 280 -23.68 17.44 4.04
CA ALA A 280 -23.13 17.28 5.39
C ALA A 280 -23.02 15.80 5.79
N THR A 281 -24.05 14.99 5.47
CA THR A 281 -24.03 13.54 5.72
C THR A 281 -22.94 12.86 4.90
N SER A 282 -22.83 13.17 3.61
CA SER A 282 -21.79 12.62 2.73
C SER A 282 -20.37 12.96 3.21
N ILE A 283 -20.16 14.19 3.73
CA ILE A 283 -18.86 14.60 4.27
C ILE A 283 -18.50 13.82 5.55
N LYS A 284 -19.47 13.55 6.44
CA LYS A 284 -19.21 12.69 7.62
C LYS A 284 -18.77 11.29 7.20
N GLU A 285 -19.40 10.72 6.19
CA GLU A 285 -19.02 9.40 5.65
C GLU A 285 -17.60 9.41 5.06
N ILE A 286 -17.22 10.50 4.37
CA ILE A 286 -15.85 10.73 3.90
C ILE A 286 -14.87 10.80 5.08
N MET A 287 -15.17 11.55 6.14
CA MET A 287 -14.31 11.66 7.33
C MET A 287 -14.11 10.31 8.03
N LEU A 288 -15.18 9.51 8.18
CA LEU A 288 -15.09 8.16 8.73
C LEU A 288 -14.25 7.24 7.84
N SER A 289 -14.42 7.36 6.52
CA SER A 289 -13.67 6.56 5.55
C SER A 289 -12.19 6.95 5.50
N LEU A 290 -11.86 8.24 5.62
CA LEU A 290 -10.47 8.72 5.78
C LEU A 290 -9.82 8.14 7.04
N GLY A 291 -10.55 8.10 8.17
CA GLY A 291 -10.05 7.49 9.40
C GLY A 291 -9.76 6.00 9.26
N ARG A 292 -10.66 5.26 8.59
CA ARG A 292 -10.43 3.84 8.27
C ARG A 292 -9.22 3.67 7.34
N GLN A 293 -9.14 4.48 6.28
CA GLN A 293 -8.05 4.40 5.31
C GLN A 293 -6.69 4.75 5.94
N ALA A 294 -6.64 5.71 6.87
CA ALA A 294 -5.43 6.04 7.62
C ALA A 294 -4.85 4.81 8.32
N SER A 295 -5.69 4.04 9.04
CA SER A 295 -5.25 2.79 9.70
C SER A 295 -4.85 1.68 8.72
N GLN A 296 -5.44 1.66 7.52
CA GLN A 296 -5.05 0.70 6.48
C GLN A 296 -3.68 1.06 5.88
N PHE A 297 -3.35 2.35 5.77
CA PHE A 297 -2.06 2.81 5.26
C PHE A 297 -0.88 2.42 6.16
N ASP A 298 -1.10 2.15 7.45
CA ASP A 298 -0.05 1.63 8.36
C ASP A 298 0.55 0.30 7.86
N VAL A 299 -0.16 -0.43 6.99
CA VAL A 299 0.34 -1.65 6.35
C VAL A 299 1.64 -1.41 5.58
N PHE A 300 1.80 -0.24 4.96
CA PHE A 300 3.02 0.10 4.21
C PHE A 300 4.23 0.17 5.13
N ARG A 301 4.08 0.82 6.28
CA ARG A 301 5.13 0.92 7.30
C ARG A 301 5.46 -0.45 7.87
N GLY A 302 4.45 -1.24 8.23
CA GLY A 302 4.63 -2.60 8.72
C GLY A 302 5.38 -3.47 7.72
N LEU A 303 4.94 -3.47 6.46
CA LEU A 303 5.55 -4.24 5.39
C LEU A 303 7.00 -3.82 5.11
N THR A 304 7.27 -2.52 5.08
CA THR A 304 8.63 -1.96 4.90
C THR A 304 9.56 -2.41 6.03
N PHE A 305 9.08 -2.33 7.27
CA PHE A 305 9.84 -2.78 8.44
C PHE A 305 10.13 -4.29 8.39
N HIS A 306 9.13 -5.11 8.04
CA HIS A 306 9.32 -6.55 7.92
C HIS A 306 10.28 -6.93 6.79
N LEU A 307 10.14 -6.31 5.62
CA LEU A 307 11.05 -6.53 4.49
C LEU A 307 12.49 -6.16 4.85
N LYS A 308 12.68 -5.00 5.50
CA LYS A 308 13.99 -4.55 5.99
C LYS A 308 14.61 -5.55 6.96
N ASN A 309 13.83 -6.09 7.91
CA ASN A 309 14.34 -7.09 8.86
C ASN A 309 14.74 -8.39 8.17
N GLU A 310 13.96 -8.85 7.19
CA GLU A 310 14.30 -10.05 6.42
C GLU A 310 15.56 -9.86 5.58
N ILE A 311 15.71 -8.72 4.88
CA ILE A 311 16.92 -8.40 4.10
C ILE A 311 18.14 -8.28 5.02
N ASN A 312 18.02 -7.58 6.16
CA ASN A 312 19.10 -7.48 7.14
C ASN A 312 19.52 -8.85 7.67
N SER A 313 18.55 -9.70 8.04
CA SER A 313 18.82 -11.06 8.52
C SER A 313 19.53 -11.89 7.46
N TYR A 314 19.13 -11.77 6.20
CA TYR A 314 19.77 -12.44 5.07
C TYR A 314 21.23 -11.98 4.88
N LEU A 315 21.45 -10.67 4.81
CA LEU A 315 22.76 -10.08 4.58
C LEU A 315 23.73 -10.39 5.72
N GLN A 316 23.26 -10.37 6.97
CA GLN A 316 24.08 -10.75 8.12
C GLN A 316 24.52 -12.22 8.06
N ALA A 317 23.60 -13.13 7.71
CA ALA A 317 23.91 -14.56 7.57
C ALA A 317 24.95 -14.78 6.45
N LEU A 318 24.77 -14.08 5.33
CA LEU A 318 25.64 -14.13 4.17
C LEU A 318 27.04 -13.55 4.44
N GLN A 319 27.11 -12.35 5.03
CA GLN A 319 28.37 -11.72 5.44
C GLN A 319 29.11 -12.60 6.46
N SER A 320 28.39 -13.20 7.42
CA SER A 320 28.99 -14.11 8.39
C SER A 320 29.58 -15.37 7.74
N ALA A 321 28.86 -15.96 6.77
CA ALA A 321 29.33 -17.12 6.03
C ALA A 321 30.53 -16.81 5.12
N ASN A 322 30.57 -15.61 4.55
CA ASN A 322 31.69 -15.16 3.71
C ASN A 322 32.93 -14.77 4.53
N ALA A 323 32.74 -14.13 5.68
CA ALA A 323 33.84 -13.72 6.54
C ALA A 323 34.55 -14.91 7.19
N ILE A 324 33.78 -15.90 7.68
CA ILE A 324 34.32 -17.10 8.32
C ILE A 324 33.50 -18.32 7.87
N PRO A 325 33.99 -19.12 6.90
CA PRO A 325 33.21 -20.17 6.26
C PRO A 325 33.16 -21.45 7.11
N THR A 326 32.62 -21.38 8.32
CA THR A 326 32.38 -22.57 9.18
C THR A 326 31.12 -23.32 8.75
N ALA A 327 31.02 -24.61 9.12
CA ALA A 327 29.83 -25.42 8.86
C ALA A 327 28.55 -24.79 9.47
N GLU A 328 28.68 -24.24 10.67
CA GLU A 328 27.58 -23.54 11.36
C GLU A 328 27.10 -22.30 10.60
N LYS A 329 28.01 -21.44 10.11
CA LYS A 329 27.62 -20.25 9.35
C LYS A 329 27.00 -20.59 8.00
N ARG A 330 27.47 -21.64 7.32
CA ARG A 330 26.83 -22.15 6.09
C ARG A 330 25.45 -22.72 6.37
N ALA A 331 25.27 -23.45 7.46
CA ALA A 331 23.96 -23.95 7.88
C ALA A 331 22.99 -22.80 8.20
N ALA A 332 23.47 -21.74 8.87
CA ALA A 332 22.67 -20.54 9.12
C ALA A 332 22.22 -19.85 7.82
N LEU A 333 23.10 -19.73 6.82
CA LEU A 333 22.75 -19.21 5.50
C LEU A 333 21.76 -20.12 4.75
N ALA A 334 21.95 -21.44 4.81
CA ALA A 334 20.99 -22.39 4.21
C ALA A 334 19.61 -22.29 4.87
N ASN A 335 19.55 -22.10 6.19
CA ASN A 335 18.31 -21.89 6.93
C ASN A 335 17.61 -20.59 6.53
N THR A 336 18.36 -19.49 6.32
CA THR A 336 17.76 -18.25 5.80
C THR A 336 17.25 -18.46 4.37
N HIS A 337 18.01 -19.12 3.47
CA HIS A 337 17.51 -19.47 2.14
C HIS A 337 16.20 -20.25 2.16
N ALA A 338 16.13 -21.30 3.00
CA ALA A 338 14.91 -22.09 3.17
C ALA A 338 13.74 -21.25 3.70
N ARG A 339 13.98 -20.37 4.68
CA ARG A 339 12.97 -19.45 5.21
C ARG A 339 12.44 -18.49 4.14
N ILE A 340 13.33 -17.92 3.33
CA ILE A 340 12.94 -17.03 2.22
C ILE A 340 12.14 -17.82 1.20
N ALA A 341 12.56 -19.04 0.83
CA ALA A 341 11.84 -19.88 -0.13
C ALA A 341 10.41 -20.21 0.36
N LEU A 342 10.26 -20.50 1.66
CA LEU A 342 8.95 -20.76 2.29
C LEU A 342 8.04 -19.51 2.35
N SER A 343 8.60 -18.31 2.37
CA SER A 343 7.84 -17.05 2.39
C SER A 343 7.69 -16.42 1.00
N ALA A 344 8.42 -16.90 0.00
CA ALA A 344 8.48 -16.31 -1.33
C ALA A 344 7.12 -16.19 -2.02
N THR A 345 6.23 -17.17 -1.84
CA THR A 345 4.87 -17.13 -2.38
C THR A 345 4.06 -15.95 -1.83
N HIS A 346 4.17 -15.69 -0.53
CA HIS A 346 3.49 -14.58 0.15
C HIS A 346 4.05 -13.23 -0.27
N TRP A 347 5.38 -13.13 -0.39
CA TRP A 347 6.05 -11.93 -0.89
C TRP A 347 5.67 -11.61 -2.34
N ARG A 348 5.61 -12.61 -3.22
CA ARG A 348 5.14 -12.43 -4.61
C ARG A 348 3.69 -11.95 -4.64
N ALA A 349 2.81 -12.56 -3.86
CA ALA A 349 1.41 -12.12 -3.76
C ALA A 349 1.32 -10.67 -3.30
N CYS A 350 2.12 -10.28 -2.31
CA CYS A 350 2.18 -8.92 -1.81
C CYS A 350 2.70 -7.93 -2.87
N ALA A 351 3.77 -8.27 -3.60
CA ALA A 351 4.27 -7.46 -4.71
C ALA A 351 3.22 -7.28 -5.81
N SER A 352 2.48 -8.33 -6.15
CA SER A 352 1.35 -8.25 -7.08
C SER A 352 0.22 -7.37 -6.55
N ALA A 353 -0.15 -7.48 -5.27
CA ALA A 353 -1.19 -6.64 -4.66
C ALA A 353 -0.80 -5.14 -4.68
N LEU A 354 0.48 -4.83 -4.44
CA LEU A 354 1.02 -3.48 -4.52
C LEU A 354 0.93 -2.91 -5.94
N THR A 355 1.28 -3.68 -6.98
CA THR A 355 1.25 -3.19 -8.37
C THR A 355 -0.17 -3.17 -8.96
N ASP A 356 -0.95 -4.22 -8.72
CA ASP A 356 -2.24 -4.44 -9.38
C ASP A 356 -3.37 -3.67 -8.70
N GLY A 357 -3.29 -3.51 -7.37
CA GLY A 357 -4.27 -2.80 -6.57
C GLY A 357 -4.30 -1.30 -6.89
N TYR A 358 -3.12 -0.68 -6.98
CA TYR A 358 -3.00 0.77 -7.09
C TYR A 358 -3.04 1.30 -8.53
N SER A 359 -2.43 0.60 -9.48
CA SER A 359 -2.46 0.99 -10.91
C SER A 359 -3.88 1.07 -11.50
N ARG A 360 -4.87 0.46 -10.84
CA ARG A 360 -6.29 0.47 -11.22
C ARG A 360 -7.11 1.60 -10.60
N ILE A 361 -6.56 2.35 -9.65
CA ILE A 361 -7.29 3.46 -9.00
C ILE A 361 -7.33 4.69 -9.92
N GLN A 362 -6.29 4.88 -10.74
CA GLN A 362 -6.18 6.01 -11.66
C GLN A 362 -6.94 5.84 -13.00
N LYS A 363 -7.39 4.61 -13.32
CA LYS A 363 -8.22 4.30 -14.49
C LYS A 363 -9.70 4.28 -14.11
#